data_AF-K1SAJ2-F1
#
_entry.id   AF-K1SAJ2-F1
#
_cell.length_a   1.000
_cell.length_b   1.000
_cell.length_c   1.000
_cell.angle_alpha   90.00
_cell.angle_beta   90.00
_cell.angle_gamma   90.00
#
_symmetry.space_group_name_H-M   'P 1'
#
loop_
_entity.id
_entity.type
_entity.pdbx_description
1 polymer ?
#
loop_
_entity_poly.entity_id
_entity_poly.type
_entity_poly.pdbx_seq_one_letter_code
_entity_poly.pdbx_strand_id
1 'polypeptide(L)'
;MAYLKIFPIKVTDKKALDYITNPDKTDEKLLVSSFGCSPETADLEFSMTREMAKKNGMDKGDNLAFHLIQSFKPGEVDAENAHRLGQQFADEVLKGKYEYVISTHVDKNHIHNHIIFNAASFVDHHKYVSNKRSYHKICRISNRICHENGLATSMPTGEKGKSYKENMEYHRGTSWKAKLRVAVDKAIWTSINYEEFLQKMQLAGYEIRQGKH
;
A
#
# COMPACT_ATOMS: atom_id res chain seq x y z
N MET A 1 1.34 2.13 -10.96
CA MET A 1 0.85 1.73 -9.63
C MET A 1 1.42 2.73 -8.67
N ALA A 2 0.57 3.35 -7.88
CA ALA A 2 1.03 4.01 -6.67
C ALA A 2 1.58 2.94 -5.70
N TYR A 3 2.90 2.89 -5.51
CA TYR A 3 3.53 1.97 -4.56
C TYR A 3 3.10 2.34 -3.14
N LEU A 4 2.64 1.35 -2.37
CA LEU A 4 2.22 1.54 -0.99
C LEU A 4 3.21 0.92 0.00
N LYS A 5 3.48 1.64 1.08
CA LYS A 5 4.24 1.12 2.23
C LYS A 5 3.60 1.63 3.51
N ILE A 6 3.37 0.73 4.48
CA ILE A 6 2.86 1.09 5.80
C ILE A 6 3.73 0.47 6.90
N PHE A 7 4.07 1.24 7.93
CA PHE A 7 4.83 0.76 9.08
C PHE A 7 4.46 1.52 10.36
N PRO A 8 4.58 0.89 11.55
CA PRO A 8 4.24 1.53 12.81
C PRO A 8 5.31 2.53 13.25
N ILE A 9 4.88 3.56 13.97
CA ILE A 9 5.73 4.48 14.74
C ILE A 9 5.55 4.13 16.21
N LYS A 10 6.66 3.84 16.91
CA LYS A 10 6.64 3.31 18.28
C LYS A 10 7.23 4.23 19.35
N VAL A 11 8.07 5.18 18.97
CA VAL A 11 8.87 5.97 19.93
C VAL A 11 8.42 7.43 19.97
N THR A 12 8.40 8.10 18.81
CA THR A 12 8.00 9.50 18.71
C THR A 12 7.36 9.74 17.36
N ASP A 13 6.08 10.07 17.38
CA ASP A 13 5.30 10.54 16.24
C ASP A 13 5.61 12.00 15.89
N LYS A 14 5.97 12.85 16.87
CA LYS A 14 6.46 14.21 16.63
C LYS A 14 7.58 14.29 15.59
N LYS A 15 8.67 13.52 15.75
CA LYS A 15 9.78 13.51 14.77
C LYS A 15 9.33 13.08 13.38
N ALA A 16 8.36 12.17 13.31
CA ALA A 16 7.83 11.70 12.03
C ALA A 16 6.92 12.76 11.39
N LEU A 17 6.10 13.44 12.18
CA LEU A 17 5.26 14.57 11.75
C LEU A 17 6.13 15.71 11.23
N ASP A 18 7.11 16.17 12.01
CA ASP A 18 8.08 17.21 11.63
C ASP A 18 8.82 16.87 10.32
N TYR A 19 9.15 15.59 10.13
CA TYR A 19 9.81 15.13 8.91
C TYR A 19 8.91 15.23 7.68
N ILE A 20 7.63 14.85 7.80
CA ILE A 20 6.72 14.84 6.65
C ILE A 20 6.22 16.24 6.32
N THR A 21 6.10 17.15 7.29
CA THR A 21 5.64 18.54 7.09
C THR A 21 6.79 19.53 6.80
N ASN A 22 8.00 19.03 6.52
CA ASN A 22 9.14 19.87 6.21
C ASN A 22 8.84 20.76 4.97
N PRO A 23 8.93 22.10 5.10
CA PRO A 23 8.68 23.05 4.00
C PRO A 23 9.50 22.78 2.74
N ASP A 24 10.77 22.40 2.90
CA ASP A 24 11.71 22.17 1.80
C ASP A 24 11.25 21.04 0.85
N LYS A 25 10.33 20.20 1.33
CA LYS A 25 9.82 19.03 0.60
C LYS A 25 8.38 19.17 0.12
N THR A 26 7.65 20.15 0.66
CA THR A 26 6.17 20.23 0.59
C THR A 26 5.67 21.46 -0.16
N ASP A 27 6.51 22.03 -1.02
CA ASP A 27 6.22 23.27 -1.75
C ASP A 27 5.80 24.39 -0.77
N GLU A 28 6.70 24.70 0.18
CA GLU A 28 6.47 25.71 1.24
C GLU A 28 5.24 25.42 2.13
N LYS A 29 4.94 24.14 2.38
CA LYS A 29 3.79 23.62 3.15
C LYS A 29 2.42 23.73 2.47
N LEU A 30 2.34 24.19 1.22
CA LEU A 30 1.05 24.23 0.49
C LEU A 30 0.43 22.84 0.30
N LEU A 31 1.27 21.79 0.34
CA LEU A 31 0.84 20.41 0.20
C LEU A 31 0.80 19.67 1.55
N VAL A 32 0.30 20.33 2.60
CA VAL A 32 0.06 19.73 3.92
C VAL A 32 -1.40 19.92 4.30
N SER A 33 -2.08 18.82 4.62
CA SER A 33 -3.46 18.82 5.12
C SER A 33 -3.58 17.88 6.32
N SER A 34 -4.65 18.00 7.10
CA SER A 34 -4.94 17.12 8.23
C SER A 34 -6.43 16.88 8.41
N PHE A 35 -6.76 15.88 9.22
CA PHE A 35 -8.11 15.56 9.64
C PHE A 35 -8.12 15.20 11.12
N GLY A 36 -9.09 15.72 11.87
CA GLY A 36 -9.24 15.48 13.30
C GLY A 36 -8.10 16.03 14.18
N CYS A 37 -7.17 16.80 13.60
CA CYS A 37 -6.06 17.46 14.31
C CYS A 37 -5.51 18.66 13.51
N SER A 38 -4.71 19.52 14.12
CA SER A 38 -3.88 20.52 13.42
C SER A 38 -2.49 19.95 13.11
N PRO A 39 -1.89 20.22 11.93
CA PRO A 39 -0.56 19.72 11.60
C PRO A 39 0.52 20.10 12.64
N GLU A 40 0.39 21.27 13.27
CA GLU A 40 1.34 21.83 14.24
C GLU A 40 1.26 21.17 15.62
N THR A 41 0.10 20.59 15.96
CA THR A 41 -0.21 20.03 17.28
C THR A 41 -0.62 18.56 17.24
N ALA A 42 -0.50 17.92 16.08
CA ALA A 42 -0.95 16.56 15.84
C ALA A 42 -0.31 15.55 16.81
N ASP A 43 0.94 15.74 17.23
CA ASP A 43 1.59 14.85 18.20
C ASP A 43 0.91 14.87 19.57
N LEU A 44 0.51 16.07 20.02
CA LEU A 44 -0.21 16.26 21.27
C LEU A 44 -1.64 15.72 21.18
N GLU A 45 -2.35 16.05 20.10
CA GLU A 45 -3.73 15.61 19.88
C GLU A 45 -3.81 14.08 19.75
N PHE A 46 -2.88 13.47 19.00
CA PHE A 46 -2.80 12.02 18.91
C PHE A 46 -2.58 11.39 20.30
N SER A 47 -1.69 11.99 21.10
CA SER A 47 -1.42 11.54 22.47
C SER A 47 -2.67 11.61 23.34
N MET A 48 -3.41 12.71 23.31
CA MET A 48 -4.65 12.88 24.07
C MET A 48 -5.68 11.80 23.72
N THR A 49 -5.87 11.52 22.43
CA THR A 49 -6.78 10.46 21.98
C THR A 49 -6.32 9.07 22.42
N ARG A 50 -5.03 8.78 22.38
CA ARG A 50 -4.49 7.49 22.88
C ARG A 50 -4.69 7.34 24.38
N GLU A 51 -4.47 8.39 25.17
CA GLU A 51 -4.71 8.35 26.61
C GLU A 51 -6.20 8.18 26.94
N MET A 52 -7.08 8.80 26.16
CA MET A 52 -8.52 8.56 26.26
C MET A 52 -8.91 7.13 25.88
N ALA A 53 -8.30 6.56 24.83
CA ALA A 53 -8.54 5.19 24.43
C ALA A 53 -8.09 4.19 25.52
N LYS A 54 -6.94 4.42 26.15
CA LYS A 54 -6.47 3.62 27.31
C LYS A 54 -7.46 3.63 28.46
N LYS A 55 -7.99 4.81 28.82
CA LYS A 55 -9.03 4.94 29.87
C LYS A 55 -10.31 4.16 29.53
N ASN A 56 -10.60 3.99 28.24
CA ASN A 56 -11.71 3.19 27.72
C ASN A 56 -11.36 1.70 27.51
N GLY A 57 -10.26 1.20 28.09
CA GLY A 57 -9.88 -0.21 28.08
C GLY A 57 -9.00 -0.63 26.90
N MET A 58 -8.58 0.31 26.04
CA MET A 58 -7.60 0.06 24.98
C MET A 58 -6.17 0.28 25.50
N ASP A 59 -5.71 -0.60 26.39
CA ASP A 59 -4.33 -0.59 26.89
C ASP A 59 -3.50 -1.73 26.30
N LYS A 60 -3.39 -1.77 24.95
CA LYS A 60 -2.73 -2.88 24.24
C LYS A 60 -1.77 -2.41 23.13
N GLY A 61 -0.51 -2.76 23.34
CA GLY A 61 0.60 -2.59 22.39
C GLY A 61 1.21 -1.19 22.36
N ASP A 62 2.29 -1.05 21.60
CA ASP A 62 3.28 0.05 21.72
C ASP A 62 3.33 1.00 20.50
N ASN A 63 2.41 0.82 19.54
CA ASN A 63 2.33 1.71 18.38
C ASN A 63 1.63 3.01 18.77
N LEU A 64 2.31 4.14 18.55
CA LEU A 64 1.77 5.49 18.71
C LEU A 64 0.97 5.92 17.47
N ALA A 65 1.51 5.65 16.29
CA ALA A 65 0.94 6.02 15.01
C ALA A 65 1.33 5.02 13.92
N PHE A 66 0.83 5.22 12.72
CA PHE A 66 1.26 4.51 11.52
C PHE A 66 1.67 5.51 10.44
N HIS A 67 2.75 5.20 9.73
CA HIS A 67 3.18 5.96 8.56
C HIS A 67 2.83 5.18 7.30
N LEU A 68 1.95 5.73 6.48
CA LEU A 68 1.55 5.22 5.18
C LEU A 68 2.14 6.11 4.08
N ILE A 69 2.84 5.49 3.14
CA ILE A 69 3.45 6.15 1.99
C ILE A 69 2.74 5.67 0.73
N GLN A 70 2.36 6.61 -0.14
CA GLN A 70 1.77 6.35 -1.46
C GLN A 70 2.62 7.06 -2.53
N SER A 71 3.35 6.31 -3.33
CA SER A 71 4.31 6.84 -4.32
C SER A 71 3.84 6.61 -5.75
N PHE A 72 3.66 7.67 -6.54
CA PHE A 72 3.22 7.58 -7.94
C PHE A 72 4.39 7.35 -8.90
N LYS A 73 4.12 6.91 -10.13
CA LYS A 73 5.19 6.81 -11.13
C LYS A 73 5.71 8.23 -11.49
N PRO A 74 7.00 8.38 -11.83
CA PRO A 74 7.53 9.64 -12.35
C PRO A 74 6.69 10.16 -13.53
N GLY A 75 6.27 11.43 -13.47
CA GLY A 75 5.50 12.10 -14.53
C GLY A 75 4.06 11.63 -14.70
N GLU A 76 3.55 10.75 -13.83
CA GLU A 76 2.19 10.20 -13.94
C GLU A 76 1.12 11.12 -13.35
N VAL A 77 1.49 11.96 -12.38
CA VAL A 77 0.58 12.87 -11.68
C VAL A 77 1.34 14.14 -11.30
N ASP A 78 0.64 15.27 -11.23
CA ASP A 78 1.16 16.52 -10.64
C ASP A 78 0.98 16.54 -9.11
N ALA A 79 1.56 17.54 -8.45
CA ALA A 79 1.60 17.60 -6.99
C ALA A 79 0.22 17.84 -6.36
N GLU A 80 -0.59 18.70 -6.96
CA GLU A 80 -1.93 19.04 -6.47
C GLU A 80 -2.88 17.85 -6.57
N ASN A 81 -2.89 17.17 -7.73
CA ASN A 81 -3.67 15.96 -7.92
C ASN A 81 -3.16 14.82 -7.04
N ALA A 82 -1.85 14.64 -6.88
CA ALA A 82 -1.31 13.67 -5.94
C ALA A 82 -1.80 13.93 -4.52
N HIS A 83 -1.79 15.19 -4.07
CA HIS A 83 -2.26 15.58 -2.74
C HIS A 83 -3.76 15.31 -2.57
N ARG A 84 -4.59 15.76 -3.52
CA ARG A 84 -6.04 15.53 -3.52
C ARG A 84 -6.39 14.05 -3.48
N LEU A 85 -5.75 13.23 -4.31
CA LEU A 85 -5.95 11.78 -4.32
C LEU A 85 -5.45 11.11 -3.05
N GLY A 86 -4.40 11.65 -2.44
CA GLY A 86 -3.89 11.25 -1.14
C GLY A 86 -4.90 11.49 -0.02
N GLN A 87 -5.57 12.64 -0.01
CA GLN A 87 -6.63 12.97 0.95
C GLN A 87 -7.82 12.01 0.79
N GLN A 88 -8.32 11.84 -0.44
CA GLN A 88 -9.37 10.85 -0.73
C GLN A 88 -8.98 9.44 -0.25
N PHE A 89 -7.74 9.05 -0.52
CA PHE A 89 -7.21 7.77 -0.09
C PHE A 89 -7.16 7.63 1.44
N ALA A 90 -6.70 8.66 2.16
CA ALA A 90 -6.66 8.69 3.62
C ALA A 90 -8.07 8.57 4.21
N ASP A 91 -9.02 9.36 3.71
CA ASP A 91 -10.41 9.35 4.17
C ASP A 91 -11.08 7.99 3.98
N GLU A 92 -10.87 7.35 2.82
CA GLU A 92 -11.43 6.03 2.55
C GLU A 92 -10.80 4.91 3.39
N VAL A 93 -9.50 5.00 3.67
CA VAL A 93 -8.77 4.03 4.51
C VAL A 93 -9.16 4.17 5.98
N LEU A 94 -9.20 5.41 6.48
CA LEU A 94 -9.35 5.74 7.90
C LEU A 94 -10.81 5.98 8.30
N LYS A 95 -11.70 6.19 7.32
CA LYS A 95 -13.16 6.28 7.49
C LYS A 95 -13.60 7.33 8.51
N GLY A 96 -12.84 8.43 8.60
CA GLY A 96 -13.08 9.49 9.57
C GLY A 96 -12.96 9.06 11.04
N LYS A 97 -12.24 7.96 11.33
CA LYS A 97 -12.11 7.43 12.71
C LYS A 97 -10.78 7.76 13.38
N TYR A 98 -9.77 8.13 12.60
CA TYR A 98 -8.41 8.35 13.08
C TYR A 98 -7.96 9.73 12.65
N GLU A 99 -7.33 10.46 13.55
CA GLU A 99 -6.67 11.71 13.18
C GLU A 99 -5.52 11.39 12.24
N TYR A 100 -5.30 12.24 11.24
CA TYR A 100 -4.17 12.10 10.34
C TYR A 100 -3.61 13.43 9.87
N VAL A 101 -2.34 13.42 9.52
CA VAL A 101 -1.65 14.47 8.76
C VAL A 101 -1.15 13.85 7.47
N ILE A 102 -1.45 14.51 6.35
CA ILE A 102 -0.95 14.16 5.03
C ILE A 102 -0.05 15.28 4.50
N SER A 103 1.04 14.89 3.85
CA SER A 103 1.90 15.78 3.09
C SER A 103 2.29 15.15 1.76
N THR A 104 2.47 15.98 0.72
CA THR A 104 2.97 15.51 -0.58
C THR A 104 4.39 15.99 -0.78
N HIS A 105 5.31 15.05 -1.01
CA HIS A 105 6.72 15.32 -1.24
C HIS A 105 7.03 15.36 -2.74
N VAL A 106 7.66 16.46 -3.17
CA VAL A 106 8.07 16.73 -4.56
C VAL A 106 9.59 16.86 -4.71
N ASP A 107 10.34 16.63 -3.62
CA ASP A 107 11.81 16.75 -3.52
C ASP A 107 12.59 15.64 -4.23
N LYS A 108 11.90 14.62 -4.77
CA LYS A 108 12.49 13.46 -5.44
C LYS A 108 12.02 13.34 -6.88
N ASN A 109 12.64 12.42 -7.61
CA ASN A 109 12.28 12.08 -8.99
C ASN A 109 10.83 11.54 -9.17
N HIS A 110 10.09 11.34 -8.08
CA HIS A 110 8.68 10.95 -8.12
C HIS A 110 7.90 11.56 -6.96
N ILE A 111 6.65 11.91 -7.24
CA ILE A 111 5.73 12.47 -6.25
C ILE A 111 5.23 11.35 -5.34
N HIS A 112 5.20 11.62 -4.04
CA HIS A 112 4.70 10.68 -3.05
C HIS A 112 4.01 11.37 -1.89
N ASN A 113 2.92 10.77 -1.43
CA ASN A 113 2.21 11.20 -0.24
C ASN A 113 2.75 10.47 0.99
N HIS A 114 2.91 11.21 2.07
CA HIS A 114 3.16 10.72 3.42
C HIS A 114 1.93 10.99 4.27
N ILE A 115 1.30 9.94 4.79
CA ILE A 115 0.14 10.01 5.68
C ILE A 115 0.55 9.40 7.02
N ILE A 116 0.57 10.22 8.07
CA ILE A 116 0.76 9.76 9.44
C ILE A 116 -0.58 9.86 10.16
N PHE A 117 -1.03 8.74 10.74
CA PHE A 117 -2.32 8.69 11.43
C PHE A 117 -2.22 7.98 12.77
N ASN A 118 -3.11 8.35 13.68
CA ASN A 118 -3.10 7.85 15.05
C ASN A 118 -3.32 6.33 15.11
N ALA A 119 -2.67 5.64 16.04
CA ALA A 119 -2.86 4.21 16.22
C ALA A 119 -4.19 3.86 16.89
N ALA A 120 -4.81 4.81 17.59
CA ALA A 120 -6.11 4.67 18.24
C ALA A 120 -7.16 5.55 17.53
N SER A 121 -8.38 5.05 17.45
CA SER A 121 -9.52 5.78 16.90
C SER A 121 -10.13 6.69 17.96
N PHE A 122 -10.40 7.94 17.59
CA PHE A 122 -11.09 8.89 18.47
C PHE A 122 -12.61 8.65 18.55
N VAL A 123 -13.15 7.80 17.67
CA VAL A 123 -14.59 7.49 17.60
C VAL A 123 -14.96 6.29 18.47
N ASP A 124 -14.25 5.19 18.29
CA ASP A 124 -14.57 3.91 18.94
C ASP A 124 -13.47 3.42 19.89
N HIS A 125 -12.40 4.19 20.08
CA HIS A 125 -11.28 3.88 20.97
C HIS A 125 -10.58 2.55 20.67
N HIS A 126 -10.78 2.00 19.47
CA HIS A 126 -10.10 0.78 19.04
C HIS A 126 -8.77 1.09 18.34
N LYS A 127 -7.87 0.10 18.36
CA LYS A 127 -6.60 0.18 17.65
C LYS A 127 -6.78 -0.03 16.15
N TYR A 128 -5.99 0.68 15.36
CA TYR A 128 -5.81 0.34 13.97
C TYR A 128 -5.13 -1.03 13.82
N VAL A 129 -5.75 -1.91 13.04
CA VAL A 129 -5.24 -3.26 12.77
C VAL A 129 -4.43 -3.26 11.48
N SER A 130 -3.10 -3.26 11.61
CA SER A 130 -2.17 -3.39 10.48
C SER A 130 -1.71 -4.84 10.31
N ASN A 131 -2.23 -5.53 9.31
CA ASN A 131 -1.90 -6.91 8.96
C ASN A 131 -2.04 -7.13 7.44
N LYS A 132 -1.77 -8.35 6.96
CA LYS A 132 -1.85 -8.67 5.53
C LYS A 132 -3.24 -8.40 4.91
N ARG A 133 -4.32 -8.65 5.66
CA ARG A 133 -5.70 -8.44 5.19
C ARG A 133 -6.01 -6.95 5.05
N SER A 134 -5.65 -6.13 6.05
CA SER A 134 -5.84 -4.68 5.96
C SER A 134 -4.93 -4.06 4.90
N TYR A 135 -3.70 -4.56 4.73
CA TYR A 135 -2.81 -4.16 3.64
C TYR A 135 -3.43 -4.41 2.25
N HIS A 136 -3.99 -5.60 2.00
CA HIS A 136 -4.69 -5.86 0.73
C HIS A 136 -5.93 -4.98 0.53
N LYS A 137 -6.57 -4.53 1.61
CA LYS A 137 -7.70 -3.59 1.52
C LYS A 137 -7.22 -2.21 1.08
N ILE A 138 -6.16 -1.67 1.68
CA ILE A 138 -5.63 -0.35 1.27
C ILE A 138 -5.09 -0.39 -0.16
N CYS A 139 -4.45 -1.47 -0.61
CA CYS A 139 -4.04 -1.64 -2.01
C CYS A 139 -5.22 -1.59 -2.98
N ARG A 140 -6.35 -2.24 -2.63
CA ARG A 140 -7.55 -2.21 -3.47
C ARG A 140 -8.15 -0.81 -3.56
N ILE A 141 -8.20 -0.08 -2.45
CA ILE A 141 -8.67 1.31 -2.43
C ILE A 141 -7.77 2.19 -3.30
N SER A 142 -6.45 2.17 -3.07
CA SER A 142 -5.51 2.98 -3.86
C SER A 142 -5.56 2.64 -5.36
N ASN A 143 -5.69 1.37 -5.71
CA ASN A 143 -5.83 0.97 -7.12
C ASN A 143 -7.11 1.47 -7.75
N ARG A 144 -8.24 1.38 -7.03
CA ARG A 144 -9.51 1.90 -7.53
C ARG A 144 -9.43 3.41 -7.75
N ILE A 145 -8.88 4.16 -6.79
CA ILE A 145 -8.66 5.61 -6.92
C ILE A 145 -7.75 5.93 -8.12
N CYS A 146 -6.63 5.20 -8.28
CA CYS A 146 -5.75 5.38 -9.43
C CYS A 146 -6.50 5.10 -10.75
N HIS A 147 -7.29 4.03 -10.81
CA HIS A 147 -8.04 3.64 -12.01
C HIS A 147 -9.04 4.72 -12.43
N GLU A 148 -9.84 5.20 -11.47
CA GLU A 148 -10.87 6.21 -11.68
C GLU A 148 -10.29 7.56 -12.15
N ASN A 149 -9.00 7.80 -11.90
CA ASN A 149 -8.30 9.02 -12.29
C ASN A 149 -7.31 8.80 -13.47
N GLY A 150 -7.42 7.68 -14.20
CA GLY A 150 -6.60 7.41 -15.38
C GLY A 150 -5.12 7.11 -15.08
N LEU A 151 -4.76 6.88 -13.82
CA LEU A 151 -3.40 6.55 -13.40
C LEU A 151 -3.14 5.05 -13.53
N ALA A 152 -1.88 4.65 -13.69
CA ALA A 152 -1.55 3.24 -13.80
C ALA A 152 -1.89 2.52 -12.50
N THR A 153 -2.77 1.54 -12.62
CA THR A 153 -3.09 0.61 -11.55
C THR A 153 -2.05 -0.51 -11.53
N SER A 154 -1.96 -1.22 -10.40
CA SER A 154 -1.67 -2.64 -10.51
C SER A 154 -2.43 -3.35 -9.41
N MET A 155 -3.34 -4.23 -9.79
CA MET A 155 -3.93 -5.17 -8.86
C MET A 155 -2.80 -5.81 -8.02
N PRO A 156 -3.00 -6.08 -6.71
CA PRO A 156 -2.42 -7.29 -6.19
C PRO A 156 -3.12 -8.41 -6.97
N THR A 157 -2.63 -8.73 -8.17
CA THR A 157 -2.79 -10.08 -8.66
C THR A 157 -2.29 -10.94 -7.50
N GLY A 158 -2.96 -12.04 -7.15
CA GLY A 158 -2.51 -12.93 -6.07
C GLY A 158 -1.10 -13.51 -6.30
N GLU A 159 -0.38 -13.04 -7.30
CA GLU A 159 1.01 -13.30 -7.56
C GLU A 159 1.86 -12.67 -6.45
N LYS A 160 2.44 -13.56 -5.65
CA LYS A 160 3.58 -13.20 -4.80
C LYS A 160 4.57 -12.39 -5.64
N GLY A 161 5.01 -11.25 -5.11
CA GLY A 161 6.10 -10.49 -5.72
C GLY A 161 7.28 -11.43 -6.02
N LYS A 162 7.84 -11.33 -7.22
CA LYS A 162 8.99 -12.15 -7.63
C LYS A 162 10.14 -11.87 -6.67
N SER A 163 10.84 -12.91 -6.22
CA SER A 163 12.11 -12.71 -5.50
C SER A 163 13.11 -11.98 -6.42
N TYR A 164 14.12 -11.32 -5.86
CA TYR A 164 15.13 -10.62 -6.68
C TYR A 164 15.73 -11.51 -7.78
N LYS A 165 16.03 -12.77 -7.45
CA LYS A 165 16.52 -13.78 -8.40
C LYS A 165 15.48 -14.08 -9.49
N GLU A 166 14.23 -14.32 -9.10
CA GLU A 166 13.14 -14.58 -10.05
C GLU A 166 12.86 -13.40 -10.98
N ASN A 167 13.01 -12.16 -10.47
CA ASN A 167 12.86 -10.96 -11.26
C ASN A 167 14.02 -10.78 -12.26
N MET A 168 15.26 -11.00 -11.83
CA MET A 168 16.41 -11.01 -12.75
C MET A 168 16.26 -12.07 -13.84
N GLU A 169 15.89 -13.31 -13.49
CA GLU A 169 15.68 -14.39 -14.46
C GLU A 169 14.54 -14.08 -15.44
N TYR A 170 13.49 -13.39 -14.97
CA TYR A 170 12.41 -12.93 -15.83
C TYR A 170 12.90 -11.92 -16.87
N HIS A 171 13.65 -10.89 -16.45
CA HIS A 171 14.20 -9.88 -17.36
C HIS A 171 15.28 -10.44 -18.30
N ARG A 172 16.01 -11.49 -17.89
CA ARG A 172 16.98 -12.21 -18.74
C ARG A 172 16.33 -13.23 -19.68
N GLY A 173 15.02 -13.45 -19.60
CA GLY A 173 14.31 -14.48 -20.39
C GLY A 173 14.60 -15.93 -19.95
N THR A 174 15.23 -16.13 -18.80
CA THR A 174 15.63 -17.44 -18.28
C THR A 174 14.69 -17.99 -17.20
N SER A 175 13.64 -17.25 -16.80
CA SER A 175 12.69 -17.69 -15.76
C SER A 175 11.92 -18.94 -16.18
N TRP A 176 12.22 -20.06 -15.54
CA TRP A 176 11.51 -21.32 -15.75
C TRP A 176 10.02 -21.22 -15.37
N LYS A 177 9.69 -20.45 -14.31
CA LYS A 177 8.30 -20.21 -13.89
C LYS A 177 7.51 -19.46 -14.94
N ALA A 178 8.11 -18.46 -15.58
CA ALA A 178 7.46 -17.71 -16.65
C ALA A 178 7.25 -18.58 -17.90
N LYS A 179 8.24 -19.39 -18.27
CA LYS A 179 8.14 -20.36 -19.37
C LYS A 179 7.05 -21.40 -19.11
N LEU A 180 7.00 -21.95 -17.89
CA LEU A 180 5.97 -22.89 -17.47
C LEU A 180 4.58 -22.27 -17.55
N ARG A 181 4.41 -21.03 -17.07
CA ARG A 181 3.13 -20.32 -17.15
C ARG A 181 2.64 -20.18 -18.59
N VAL A 182 3.50 -19.71 -19.49
CA VAL A 182 3.15 -19.56 -20.91
C VAL A 182 2.77 -20.91 -21.53
N ALA A 183 3.49 -21.98 -21.17
CA ALA A 183 3.17 -23.33 -21.63
C ALA A 183 1.81 -23.83 -21.11
N VAL A 184 1.54 -23.62 -19.82
CA VAL A 184 0.25 -23.97 -19.18
C VAL A 184 -0.88 -23.19 -19.81
N ASP A 185 -0.75 -21.87 -19.96
CA ASP A 185 -1.79 -21.03 -20.57
C ASP A 185 -2.06 -21.49 -22.00
N LYS A 186 -1.02 -21.72 -22.81
CA LYS A 186 -1.16 -22.24 -24.17
C LYS A 186 -1.84 -23.61 -24.22
N ALA A 187 -1.50 -24.51 -23.30
CA ALA A 187 -2.10 -25.84 -23.22
C ALA A 187 -3.58 -25.75 -22.82
N ILE A 188 -3.94 -24.86 -21.88
CA ILE A 188 -5.34 -24.61 -21.49
C ILE A 188 -6.12 -24.07 -22.69
N TRP A 189 -5.59 -23.06 -23.39
CA TRP A 189 -6.27 -22.42 -24.52
C TRP A 189 -6.53 -23.35 -25.70
N THR A 190 -5.68 -24.36 -25.87
CA THR A 190 -5.76 -25.25 -27.04
C THR A 190 -6.47 -26.55 -26.74
N SER A 191 -6.72 -26.91 -25.48
CA SER A 191 -7.33 -28.19 -25.09
C SER A 191 -8.81 -28.08 -24.78
N ILE A 192 -9.57 -29.09 -25.19
CA ILE A 192 -11.02 -29.19 -25.00
C ILE A 192 -11.39 -29.98 -23.73
N ASN A 193 -10.44 -30.72 -23.15
CA ASN A 193 -10.63 -31.48 -21.92
C ASN A 193 -9.31 -31.65 -21.13
N TYR A 194 -9.41 -32.21 -19.92
CA TYR A 194 -8.27 -32.37 -19.01
C TYR A 194 -7.20 -33.35 -19.53
N GLU A 195 -7.61 -34.45 -20.16
CA GLU A 195 -6.66 -35.41 -20.73
C GLU A 195 -5.83 -34.79 -21.85
N GLU A 196 -6.47 -34.02 -22.73
CA GLU A 196 -5.79 -33.31 -23.81
C GLU A 196 -4.85 -32.22 -23.27
N PHE A 197 -5.23 -31.52 -22.19
CA PHE A 197 -4.33 -30.61 -21.49
C PHE A 197 -3.06 -31.33 -21.00
N LEU A 198 -3.19 -32.49 -20.37
CA LEU A 198 -2.04 -33.26 -19.88
C LEU A 198 -1.14 -33.74 -21.03
N GLN A 199 -1.72 -34.24 -22.11
CA GLN A 199 -0.97 -34.64 -23.31
C GLN A 199 -0.17 -33.47 -23.89
N LYS A 200 -0.78 -32.28 -23.99
CA LYS A 200 -0.08 -31.08 -24.49
C LYS A 200 1.04 -30.60 -23.58
N MET A 201 0.85 -30.71 -22.26
CA MET A 201 1.91 -30.42 -21.31
C MET A 201 3.09 -31.41 -21.44
N GLN A 202 2.82 -32.70 -21.65
CA GLN A 202 3.85 -33.70 -21.93
C GLN A 202 4.58 -33.43 -23.25
N LEU A 203 3.86 -33.11 -24.33
CA LEU A 203 4.44 -32.74 -25.63
C LEU A 203 5.29 -31.46 -25.55
N ALA A 204 4.94 -30.53 -24.66
CA ALA A 204 5.73 -29.34 -24.36
C ALA A 204 6.97 -29.63 -23.48
N GLY A 205 7.22 -30.90 -23.14
CA GLY A 205 8.41 -31.36 -22.42
C GLY A 205 8.27 -31.36 -20.89
N TYR A 206 7.05 -31.26 -20.35
CA TYR A 206 6.81 -31.27 -18.90
C TYR A 206 6.41 -32.65 -18.39
N GLU A 207 7.01 -33.06 -17.28
CA GLU A 207 6.59 -34.26 -16.54
C GLU A 207 5.30 -33.97 -15.77
N ILE A 208 4.32 -34.86 -15.88
CA ILE A 208 3.06 -34.79 -15.14
C ILE A 208 3.12 -35.78 -13.99
N ARG A 209 2.92 -35.29 -12.76
CA ARG A 209 2.73 -36.13 -11.56
C ARG A 209 1.28 -36.09 -11.12
N GLN A 210 0.68 -37.25 -10.97
CA GLN A 210 -0.68 -37.42 -10.43
C GLN A 210 -0.61 -38.17 -9.11
N GLY A 211 -1.25 -37.63 -8.06
CA GLY A 211 -1.24 -38.21 -6.72
C GLY A 211 -0.70 -37.26 -5.66
N LYS A 212 -0.50 -37.78 -4.44
CA LYS A 212 -0.12 -36.97 -3.26
C LYS A 212 1.38 -36.63 -3.20
N HIS A 213 2.19 -37.07 -4.17
CA HIS A 213 3.64 -36.88 -4.24
C HIS A 213 4.11 -36.68 -5.68
#